data_AF-A0A368HB82-F1
#
_entry.id   AF-A0A368HB82-F1
#
_cell.length_a   1.000
_cell.length_b   1.000
_cell.length_c   1.000
_cell.angle_alpha   90.00
_cell.angle_beta   90.00
_cell.angle_gamma   90.00
#
_symmetry.space_group_name_H-M   'P 1'
#
loop_
_entity.id
_entity.type
_entity.pdbx_description
1 polymer ?
#
loop_
_entity_poly.entity_id
_entity_poly.type
_entity_poly.pdbx_seq_one_letter_code
_entity_poly.pdbx_strand_id
1 'polypeptide(L)'
;HVFHSLPGTTYILAVVKSDVEPIFPYVSAAGDHRPESCVFGLLLNLSSVVSLAIIYLRYSLVTVIIRDSEANSPLDKANLVSFVLGVIGGVSMMIIANFQETAVITVHLLAAFFCFGSGCIYMMLQSWITVMMYPLYTNRRIGIIRSCITAVSTISFIVG
;
A
#
# COMPACT_ATOMS: atom_id res chain seq x y z
N HIS A 1 13.31 -31.10 -18.36
CA HIS A 1 12.68 -30.33 -19.45
C HIS A 1 11.35 -29.79 -18.96
N VAL A 2 11.34 -28.50 -18.61
CA VAL A 2 10.24 -27.53 -18.70
C VAL A 2 8.87 -27.92 -18.11
N PHE A 3 8.62 -27.49 -16.87
CA PHE A 3 7.27 -27.11 -16.43
C PHE A 3 7.30 -25.66 -15.96
N HIS A 4 6.89 -24.75 -16.86
CA HIS A 4 6.40 -23.42 -16.51
C HIS A 4 5.06 -23.58 -15.79
N SER A 5 5.09 -23.81 -14.47
CA SER A 5 3.88 -23.72 -13.64
C SER A 5 3.79 -22.31 -13.08
N LEU A 6 2.85 -21.53 -13.62
CA LEU A 6 2.50 -20.21 -13.10
C LEU A 6 2.25 -20.29 -11.57
N PRO A 7 2.66 -19.29 -10.78
CA PRO A 7 2.48 -19.27 -9.32
C PRO A 7 1.03 -19.50 -8.85
N GLY A 8 0.03 -19.27 -9.72
CA GLY A 8 -1.37 -19.59 -9.43
C GLY A 8 -1.70 -21.08 -9.36
N THR A 9 -0.99 -21.93 -10.12
CA THR A 9 -1.28 -23.39 -10.15
C THR A 9 -0.78 -24.11 -8.90
N THR A 10 0.35 -23.67 -8.34
CA THR A 10 0.87 -24.15 -7.05
C THR A 10 -0.01 -23.74 -5.89
N TYR A 11 -0.60 -22.54 -5.94
CA TYR A 11 -1.55 -22.06 -4.92
C TYR A 11 -2.84 -22.89 -4.90
N ILE A 12 -3.42 -23.18 -6.06
CA ILE A 12 -4.64 -24.00 -6.15
C ILE A 12 -4.40 -25.42 -5.62
N LEU A 13 -3.23 -26.01 -5.91
CA LEU A 13 -2.87 -27.34 -5.40
C LEU A 13 -2.66 -27.36 -3.88
N ALA A 14 -2.09 -26.30 -3.29
CA ALA A 14 -1.90 -26.17 -1.86
C ALA A 14 -3.23 -26.00 -1.09
N VAL A 15 -4.19 -25.27 -1.68
CA VAL A 15 -5.56 -25.10 -1.14
C VAL A 15 -6.35 -26.41 -1.22
N VAL A 16 -6.23 -27.17 -2.31
CA VAL A 16 -6.93 -28.46 -2.49
C VAL A 16 -6.38 -29.54 -1.55
N LYS A 17 -5.10 -29.47 -1.17
CA LYS A 17 -4.48 -30.38 -0.20
C LYS A 17 -4.78 -30.07 1.27
N SER A 18 -5.50 -28.98 1.56
CA SER A 18 -5.70 -28.46 2.93
C SER A 18 -4.39 -28.14 3.67
N ASP A 19 -3.29 -27.93 2.94
CA ASP A 19 -2.01 -27.50 3.51
C ASP A 19 -2.02 -25.98 3.81
N VAL A 20 -2.99 -25.24 3.26
CA VAL A 20 -3.14 -23.78 3.40
C VAL A 20 -4.62 -23.39 3.44
N GLU A 21 -5.02 -22.52 4.39
CA GLU A 21 -6.40 -22.03 4.47
C GLU A 21 -6.79 -21.17 3.24
N PRO A 22 -7.99 -21.33 2.67
CA PRO A 22 -8.39 -20.68 1.42
C PRO A 22 -8.60 -19.16 1.51
N ILE A 23 -8.58 -18.58 2.72
CA ILE A 23 -9.17 -17.26 2.98
C ILE A 23 -8.15 -16.13 3.07
N PHE A 24 -7.03 -16.27 2.35
CA PHE A 24 -5.84 -15.40 2.31
C PHE A 24 -4.74 -16.02 3.19
N PRO A 25 -3.81 -16.82 2.64
CA PRO A 25 -2.62 -17.18 3.41
C PRO A 25 -2.00 -15.87 3.87
N TYR A 26 -1.72 -15.74 5.17
CA TYR A 26 -0.93 -14.63 5.66
C TYR A 26 0.35 -14.61 4.80
N VAL A 27 0.44 -13.66 3.88
CA VAL A 27 1.59 -13.51 2.99
C VAL A 27 2.87 -13.33 3.84
N SER A 28 2.70 -12.75 5.03
CA SER A 28 3.64 -12.76 6.15
C SER A 28 4.11 -14.18 6.54
N ALA A 29 3.20 -15.09 6.87
CA ALA A 29 3.51 -16.45 7.31
C ALA A 29 4.17 -17.31 6.21
N ALA A 30 3.80 -17.11 4.95
CA ALA A 30 4.43 -17.79 3.81
C ALA A 30 5.88 -17.31 3.56
N GLY A 31 6.22 -16.10 4.00
CA GLY A 31 7.54 -15.49 3.89
C GLY A 31 8.32 -15.49 5.20
N ASP A 32 8.11 -16.48 6.06
CA ASP A 32 8.69 -16.48 7.41
C ASP A 32 9.87 -17.47 7.55
N HIS A 33 9.88 -18.55 6.77
CA HIS A 33 10.96 -19.53 6.75
C HIS A 33 12.01 -19.21 5.66
N ARG A 34 13.27 -19.61 5.89
CA ARG A 34 14.32 -19.51 4.88
C ARG A 34 14.17 -20.66 3.88
N PRO A 35 14.29 -20.41 2.56
CA PRO A 35 14.76 -19.19 1.90
C PRO A 35 13.65 -18.21 1.47
N GLU A 36 12.37 -18.55 1.62
CA GLU A 36 11.25 -17.73 1.13
C GLU A 36 11.26 -16.32 1.73
N SER A 37 11.64 -16.22 3.00
CA SER A 37 11.62 -15.00 3.78
C SER A 37 12.60 -13.93 3.30
N CYS A 38 13.75 -14.35 2.74
CA CYS A 38 14.70 -13.43 2.11
C CYS A 38 14.18 -12.86 0.79
N VAL A 39 13.55 -13.70 -0.04
CA VAL A 39 12.95 -13.27 -1.32
C VAL A 39 11.78 -12.34 -1.05
N PHE A 40 10.93 -12.68 -0.09
CA PHE A 40 9.80 -11.86 0.32
C PHE A 40 10.25 -10.49 0.85
N GLY A 41 11.22 -10.46 1.76
CA GLY A 41 11.81 -9.23 2.27
C GLY A 41 12.42 -8.36 1.17
N LEU A 42 13.12 -8.95 0.19
CA LEU A 42 13.65 -8.20 -0.96
C LEU A 42 12.54 -7.55 -1.78
N LEU A 43 11.49 -8.30 -2.11
CA LEU A 43 10.37 -7.81 -2.91
C LEU A 43 9.57 -6.73 -2.18
N LEU A 44 9.34 -6.87 -0.87
CA LEU A 44 8.67 -5.84 -0.07
C LEU A 44 9.51 -4.57 0.06
N ASN A 45 10.83 -4.69 0.28
CA ASN A 45 11.71 -3.51 0.31
C ASN A 45 11.71 -2.78 -1.05
N LEU A 46 11.79 -3.52 -2.16
CA LEU A 46 11.69 -2.93 -3.50
C LEU A 46 10.33 -2.24 -3.71
N SER A 47 9.24 -2.89 -3.31
CA SER A 47 7.89 -2.35 -3.40
C SER A 47 7.72 -1.08 -2.57
N SER A 48 8.34 -1.02 -1.39
CA SER A 48 8.35 0.17 -0.55
C SER A 48 9.07 1.33 -1.22
N VAL A 49 10.27 1.10 -1.78
CA VAL A 49 11.03 2.15 -2.49
C VAL A 49 10.25 2.69 -3.69
N VAL A 50 9.67 1.80 -4.50
CA VAL A 50 8.83 2.20 -5.63
C VAL A 50 7.60 2.98 -5.16
N SER A 51 6.96 2.55 -4.07
CA SER A 51 5.81 3.25 -3.49
C SER A 51 6.18 4.65 -3.01
N LEU A 52 7.30 4.80 -2.31
CA LEU A 52 7.83 6.09 -1.87
C LEU A 52 8.13 7.01 -3.06
N ALA A 53 8.72 6.48 -4.13
CA ALA A 53 8.96 7.24 -5.36
C ALA A 53 7.64 7.72 -5.99
N ILE A 54 6.62 6.85 -6.07
CA ILE A 54 5.29 7.23 -6.59
C ILE A 54 4.63 8.29 -5.71
N ILE A 55 4.71 8.16 -4.38
CA ILE A 55 4.18 9.13 -3.42
C ILE A 55 4.84 10.49 -3.60
N TYR A 56 6.16 10.52 -3.74
CA TYR A 56 6.92 11.74 -4.02
C TYR A 56 6.52 12.38 -5.35
N LEU A 57 6.50 11.60 -6.44
CA LEU A 57 6.09 12.09 -7.76
C LEU A 57 4.67 12.65 -7.74
N ARG A 58 3.76 11.99 -7.03
CA ARG A 58 2.38 12.44 -6.86
C ARG A 58 2.30 13.76 -6.10
N TYR A 59 3.03 13.87 -5.00
CA TYR A 59 3.12 15.12 -4.23
C TYR A 59 3.61 16.27 -5.09
N SER A 60 4.74 16.08 -5.80
CA SER A 60 5.31 17.11 -6.69
C SER A 60 4.36 17.50 -7.81
N LEU A 61 3.70 16.53 -8.45
CA LEU A 61 2.71 16.78 -9.50
C LEU A 61 1.54 17.63 -8.99
N VAL A 62 0.98 17.29 -7.83
CA VAL A 62 -0.13 18.05 -7.24
C VAL A 62 0.33 19.46 -6.88
N THR A 63 1.50 19.61 -6.25
CA THR A 63 2.07 20.92 -5.92
C THR A 63 2.25 21.81 -7.16
N VAL A 64 2.71 21.26 -8.29
CA VAL A 64 2.84 22.01 -9.55
C VAL A 64 1.48 22.43 -10.09
N ILE A 65 0.48 21.55 -10.06
CA ILE A 65 -0.86 21.84 -10.57
C ILE A 65 -1.57 22.92 -9.74
N ILE A 66 -1.41 22.90 -8.42
CA ILE A 66 -2.04 23.87 -7.53
C ILE A 66 -1.21 25.14 -7.31
N ARG A 67 -0.05 25.28 -7.95
CA ARG A 67 0.90 26.37 -7.72
C ARG A 67 0.30 27.75 -7.98
N ASP A 68 -0.56 27.85 -8.99
CA ASP A 68 -1.21 29.11 -9.38
C ASP A 68 -2.53 29.34 -8.60
N SER A 69 -2.89 28.41 -7.70
CA SER A 69 -3.99 28.57 -6.74
C SER A 69 -3.52 29.38 -5.52
N GLU A 70 -4.46 29.88 -4.72
CA GLU A 70 -4.13 30.63 -3.51
C GLU A 70 -3.18 29.85 -2.58
N ALA A 71 -2.03 30.45 -2.26
CA ALA A 71 -1.07 29.89 -1.32
C ALA A 71 -1.74 29.62 0.03
N ASN A 72 -1.48 28.47 0.64
CA ASN A 72 -2.15 27.94 1.85
C ASN A 72 -3.58 27.41 1.68
N SER A 73 -4.00 27.12 0.45
CA SER A 73 -5.26 26.42 0.19
C SER A 73 -5.36 25.10 0.99
N PRO A 74 -6.58 24.63 1.32
CA PRO A 74 -6.77 23.34 1.98
C PRO A 74 -6.20 22.17 1.16
N LEU A 75 -6.11 22.30 -0.17
CA LEU A 75 -5.50 21.30 -1.05
C LEU A 75 -3.99 21.18 -0.86
N ASP A 76 -3.29 22.30 -0.68
CA ASP A 76 -1.84 22.30 -0.45
C ASP A 76 -1.50 21.62 0.88
N LYS A 77 -2.23 21.98 1.94
CA LYS A 77 -2.10 21.34 3.26
C LYS A 77 -2.42 19.84 3.20
N ALA A 78 -3.52 19.46 2.53
CA ALA A 78 -3.88 18.06 2.36
C ALA A 78 -2.83 17.28 1.56
N ASN A 79 -2.23 17.89 0.53
CA ASN A 79 -1.18 17.27 -0.26
C ASN A 79 0.06 16.99 0.60
N LEU A 80 0.52 17.98 1.37
CA LEU A 80 1.66 17.82 2.29
C LEU A 80 1.40 16.77 3.37
N VAL A 81 0.23 16.82 4.03
CA VAL A 81 -0.14 15.83 5.05
C VAL A 81 -0.20 14.43 4.44
N SER A 82 -0.78 14.29 3.25
CA SER A 82 -0.82 13.00 2.55
C SER A 82 0.58 12.49 2.22
N PHE A 83 1.50 13.37 1.79
CA PHE A 83 2.89 12.99 1.51
C PHE A 83 3.58 12.45 2.76
N VAL A 84 3.46 13.15 3.90
CA VAL A 84 4.06 12.70 5.17
C VAL A 84 3.50 11.34 5.60
N LEU A 85 2.18 11.16 5.54
CA LEU A 85 1.54 9.88 5.87
C LEU A 85 1.97 8.76 4.92
N GLY A 86 2.08 9.05 3.62
CA GLY A 86 2.58 8.09 2.64
C GLY A 86 4.04 7.67 2.92
N VAL A 87 4.89 8.61 3.32
CA VAL A 87 6.28 8.32 3.72
C VAL A 87 6.31 7.42 4.96
N ILE A 88 5.49 7.73 5.98
CA ILE A 88 5.36 6.87 7.18
C ILE A 88 4.97 5.45 6.75
N GLY A 89 3.96 5.30 5.89
CA GLY A 89 3.52 3.99 5.41
C GLY A 89 4.60 3.23 4.64
N GLY A 90 5.35 3.91 3.77
CA GLY A 90 6.48 3.31 3.05
C GLY A 90 7.61 2.84 3.97
N VAL A 91 8.00 3.66 4.94
CA VAL A 91 9.01 3.27 5.95
C VAL A 91 8.52 2.10 6.79
N SER A 92 7.27 2.11 7.24
CA SER A 92 6.66 0.98 7.95
C SER A 92 6.67 -0.30 7.11
N MET A 93 6.44 -0.23 5.80
CA MET A 93 6.55 -1.37 4.90
C MET A 93 7.97 -1.96 4.86
N MET A 94 9.03 -1.12 4.92
CA MET A 94 10.41 -1.62 5.03
C MET A 94 10.64 -2.33 6.37
N ILE A 95 10.04 -1.83 7.47
CA ILE A 95 10.13 -2.50 8.78
C ILE A 95 9.48 -3.88 8.70
N ILE A 96 8.25 -3.99 8.17
CA ILE A 96 7.54 -5.27 7.98
C ILE A 96 8.39 -6.25 7.14
N ALA A 97 9.09 -5.74 6.11
CA ALA A 97 9.91 -6.55 5.21
C ALA A 97 11.14 -7.18 5.89
N ASN A 98 11.66 -6.55 6.95
CA ASN A 98 12.89 -6.99 7.63
C ASN A 98 12.62 -7.61 9.02
N PHE A 99 11.51 -7.25 9.66
CA PHE A 99 11.09 -7.78 10.96
C PHE A 99 9.89 -8.70 10.75
N GLN A 100 10.22 -9.98 10.53
CA GLN A 100 9.27 -11.07 10.37
C GLN A 100 8.38 -11.25 11.60
N GLU A 101 7.17 -11.74 11.37
CA GLU A 101 6.15 -11.91 12.40
C GLU A 101 6.59 -12.88 13.50
N THR A 102 7.20 -14.02 13.14
CA THR A 102 7.63 -15.01 14.14
C THR A 102 8.90 -14.60 14.88
N ALA A 103 9.71 -13.72 14.30
CA ALA A 103 10.92 -13.22 14.92
C ALA A 103 10.59 -12.20 16.01
N VAL A 104 9.81 -11.16 15.68
CA VAL A 104 9.48 -10.06 16.61
C VAL A 104 8.05 -9.55 16.36
N ILE A 105 7.05 -10.32 16.77
CA ILE A 105 5.62 -10.04 16.54
C ILE A 105 5.20 -8.62 16.95
N THR A 106 5.69 -8.10 18.08
CA THR A 106 5.35 -6.76 18.56
C THR A 106 5.77 -5.67 17.57
N VAL A 107 6.97 -5.77 16.99
CA VAL A 107 7.46 -4.81 16.01
C VAL A 107 6.71 -4.98 14.69
N HIS A 108 6.45 -6.23 14.29
CA HIS A 108 5.72 -6.55 13.07
C HIS A 108 4.30 -5.96 13.09
N LEU A 109 3.53 -6.21 14.16
CA LEU A 109 2.16 -5.72 14.30
C LEU A 109 2.10 -4.19 14.40
N LEU A 110 3.04 -3.58 15.13
CA LEU A 110 3.12 -2.12 15.21
C LEU A 110 3.42 -1.51 13.83
N ALA A 111 4.37 -2.08 13.09
CA ALA A 111 4.70 -1.63 11.75
C ALA A 111 3.54 -1.88 10.77
N ALA A 112 2.84 -3.00 10.85
CA ALA A 112 1.65 -3.29 10.07
C ALA A 112 0.55 -2.25 10.31
N PHE A 113 0.27 -1.92 11.57
CA PHE A 113 -0.70 -0.89 11.94
C PHE A 113 -0.35 0.46 11.30
N PHE A 114 0.91 0.91 11.39
CA PHE A 114 1.32 2.17 10.75
C PHE A 114 1.30 2.08 9.23
N CYS A 115 1.74 0.97 8.63
CA CYS A 115 1.74 0.78 7.17
C CYS A 115 0.33 0.88 6.60
N PHE A 116 -0.60 0.07 7.11
CA PHE A 116 -1.97 0.02 6.59
C PHE A 116 -2.81 1.21 7.04
N GLY A 117 -2.68 1.64 8.30
CA GLY A 117 -3.42 2.78 8.84
C GLY A 117 -3.05 4.10 8.14
N SER A 118 -1.76 4.42 8.06
CA SER A 118 -1.31 5.62 7.33
C SER A 118 -1.59 5.52 5.84
N GLY A 119 -1.48 4.33 5.25
CA GLY A 119 -1.86 4.06 3.86
C GLY A 119 -3.34 4.35 3.58
N CYS A 120 -4.24 3.94 4.47
CA CYS A 120 -5.68 4.24 4.36
C CYS A 120 -5.94 5.74 4.37
N ILE A 121 -5.37 6.47 5.33
CA ILE A 121 -5.55 7.93 5.44
C ILE A 121 -4.94 8.62 4.21
N TYR A 122 -3.77 8.17 3.73
CA TYR A 122 -3.17 8.64 2.48
C TYR A 122 -4.12 8.47 1.28
N MET A 123 -4.71 7.27 1.12
CA MET A 123 -5.65 6.98 0.04
C MET A 123 -6.92 7.82 0.14
N MET A 124 -7.44 8.09 1.35
CA MET A 124 -8.57 8.99 1.57
C MET A 124 -8.26 10.41 1.12
N LEU A 125 -7.15 10.98 1.59
CA LEU A 125 -6.72 12.33 1.22
C LEU A 125 -6.47 12.45 -0.28
N GLN A 126 -5.75 11.49 -0.88
CA GLN A 126 -5.47 11.51 -2.31
C GLN A 126 -6.73 11.30 -3.17
N SER A 127 -7.72 10.54 -2.71
CA SER A 127 -9.01 10.46 -3.40
C SER A 127 -9.75 11.79 -3.35
N TRP A 128 -9.82 12.40 -2.16
CA TRP A 128 -10.43 13.72 -1.97
C TRP A 128 -9.76 14.80 -2.84
N ILE A 129 -8.42 14.90 -2.84
CA ILE A 129 -7.66 15.80 -3.70
C ILE A 129 -8.02 15.57 -5.17
N THR A 130 -8.10 14.31 -5.60
CA THR A 130 -8.44 13.97 -6.99
C THR A 130 -9.85 14.44 -7.39
N VAL A 131 -10.83 14.32 -6.48
CA VAL A 131 -12.19 14.80 -6.72
C VAL A 131 -12.24 16.33 -6.77
N MET A 132 -11.47 17.02 -5.93
CA MET A 132 -11.37 18.49 -5.95
C MET A 132 -10.65 19.04 -7.19
N MET A 133 -9.77 18.26 -7.82
CA MET A 133 -9.10 18.63 -9.07
C MET A 133 -9.96 18.44 -10.33
N TYR A 134 -11.13 17.80 -10.23
CA TYR A 134 -12.12 17.72 -11.30
C TYR A 134 -12.89 19.04 -11.43
N PRO A 135 -13.22 19.53 -12.64
CA PRO A 135 -13.00 18.92 -13.96
C PRO A 135 -11.68 19.31 -14.65
N LEU A 136 -10.92 20.25 -14.08
CA LEU A 136 -9.83 20.92 -14.78
C LEU A 136 -8.63 20.02 -15.08
N TYR A 137 -8.27 19.12 -14.15
CA TYR A 137 -7.03 18.33 -14.24
C TYR A 137 -7.24 16.82 -14.16
N THR A 138 -8.46 16.35 -13.93
CA THR A 138 -8.75 14.92 -13.79
C THR A 138 -10.14 14.60 -14.30
N ASN A 139 -10.33 13.38 -14.80
CA ASN A 139 -11.62 12.84 -15.21
C ASN A 139 -12.41 12.29 -14.01
N ARG A 140 -13.73 12.51 -13.98
CA ARG A 140 -14.65 12.06 -12.91
C ARG A 140 -14.53 10.56 -12.61
N ARG A 141 -14.29 9.74 -13.65
CA ARG A 141 -14.13 8.28 -13.50
C ARG A 141 -12.95 7.93 -12.59
N ILE A 142 -11.84 8.66 -12.68
CA ILE A 142 -10.64 8.40 -11.86
C ILE A 142 -10.95 8.70 -10.39
N GLY A 143 -11.65 9.81 -10.11
CA GLY A 143 -12.09 10.14 -8.75
C GLY A 143 -13.01 9.07 -8.14
N ILE A 144 -13.95 8.54 -8.92
CA ILE A 144 -14.83 7.44 -8.46
C ILE A 144 -14.02 6.17 -8.18
N ILE A 145 -13.17 5.75 -9.11
CA ILE A 145 -12.35 4.53 -8.95
C ILE A 145 -11.48 4.64 -7.69
N ARG A 146 -10.81 5.77 -7.48
CA ARG A 146 -9.98 6.00 -6.29
C ARG A 146 -10.82 5.96 -5.01
N SER A 147 -12.00 6.56 -4.99
CA SER A 147 -12.90 6.52 -3.83
C SER A 147 -13.38 5.09 -3.51
N CYS A 148 -13.69 4.29 -4.53
CA CYS A 148 -14.05 2.88 -4.34
C CYS A 148 -12.89 2.08 -3.75
N ILE A 149 -11.67 2.23 -4.29
CA ILE A 149 -10.48 1.56 -3.77
C ILE A 149 -10.23 1.97 -2.32
N THR A 150 -10.26 3.27 -2.02
CA THR A 150 -10.11 3.78 -0.65
C THR A 150 -11.14 3.17 0.28
N ALA A 151 -12.44 3.16 -0.09
CA ALA A 151 -13.48 2.60 0.75
C ALA A 151 -13.25 1.12 1.06
N VAL A 152 -12.91 0.33 0.03
CA VAL A 152 -12.58 -1.09 0.21
C VAL A 152 -11.39 -1.26 1.14
N SER A 153 -10.29 -0.54 0.91
CA SER A 153 -9.09 -0.63 1.76
C SER A 153 -9.35 -0.22 3.21
N THR A 154 -10.11 0.85 3.44
CA THR A 154 -10.47 1.29 4.79
C THR A 154 -11.37 0.29 5.50
N ILE A 155 -12.35 -0.30 4.80
CA ILE A 155 -13.20 -1.36 5.38
C ILE A 155 -12.35 -2.58 5.73
N SER A 156 -11.47 -3.02 4.83
CA SER A 156 -10.56 -4.14 5.10
C SER A 156 -9.68 -3.90 6.32
N PHE A 157 -9.17 -2.68 6.51
CA PHE A 157 -8.33 -2.34 7.66
C PHE A 157 -9.11 -2.24 8.99
N ILE A 158 -10.40 -1.89 8.95
CA ILE A 158 -11.22 -1.80 10.16
C ILE A 158 -11.73 -3.17 10.58
N VAL A 159 -12.02 -4.05 9.62
CA VAL A 159 -12.58 -5.38 9.86
C VAL A 159 -11.51 -6.42 10.17
N GLY A 160 -10.33 -6.30 9.55
CA GLY A 160 -9.17 -7.18 9.80
C GLY A 160 -8.39 -6.76 11.03
#